data_AF-A0A1Q3ML18-F1
#
_entry.id   AF-A0A1Q3ML18-F1
#
_cell.length_a   1.000
_cell.length_b   1.000
_cell.length_c   1.000
_cell.angle_alpha   90.00
_cell.angle_beta   90.00
_cell.angle_gamma   90.00
#
_symmetry.space_group_name_H-M   'P 1'
#
loop_
_entity.id
_entity.type
_entity.pdbx_description
1 polymer ?
#
loop_
_entity_poly.entity_id
_entity_poly.type
_entity_poly.pdbx_seq_one_letter_code
_entity_poly.pdbx_strand_id
1 'polypeptide(L)'
;MRKLIPFLFAISVAAFAVAQHEGDKPSFKRNNVVGVDGKSTVTQADAFAVFTQARKAIVAARIAKLTTKPTIAKSGQPVSRDQIILEMMKILNESKTAVKFVPKPVKFDPAVFKTGSAGAKAALAKLVKWGMVAPVGVLATGPKATLSIDEFGDALGFFLSRYSDVTHMPSTKWSPFLQPID
;
A
#
# COMPACT_ATOMS: atom_id res chain seq x y z
N MET A 1 71.77 -20.50 40.26
CA MET A 1 71.16 -21.65 39.56
C MET A 1 70.18 -21.15 38.50
N ARG A 2 69.88 -21.99 37.49
CA ARG A 2 68.70 -22.02 36.57
C ARG A 2 67.63 -20.92 36.76
N LYS A 3 67.35 -20.04 35.78
CA LYS A 3 66.63 -20.21 34.46
C LYS A 3 65.11 -19.89 34.54
N LEU A 4 64.61 -19.36 33.41
CA LEU A 4 63.22 -19.38 32.88
C LEU A 4 62.23 -18.23 33.21
N ILE A 5 61.87 -17.52 32.13
CA ILE A 5 60.61 -16.78 31.88
C ILE A 5 59.49 -17.81 31.64
N PRO A 6 58.20 -17.56 31.98
CA PRO A 6 57.23 -17.36 30.88
C PRO A 6 55.98 -16.49 31.20
N PHE A 7 55.36 -15.98 30.11
CA PHE A 7 53.91 -15.87 29.83
C PHE A 7 52.99 -15.02 30.75
N LEU A 8 52.35 -13.96 30.23
CA LEU A 8 51.08 -13.93 29.47
C LEU A 8 49.81 -14.22 30.31
N PHE A 9 48.97 -13.21 30.56
CA PHE A 9 47.76 -12.94 29.75
C PHE A 9 47.08 -11.64 30.23
N ALA A 10 46.76 -10.71 29.32
CA ALA A 10 46.01 -9.50 29.67
C ALA A 10 44.51 -9.82 29.76
N ILE A 11 43.89 -9.62 30.92
CA ILE A 11 42.44 -9.82 31.10
C ILE A 11 41.69 -8.54 30.71
N SER A 12 40.70 -8.71 29.84
CA SER A 12 39.85 -7.65 29.30
C SER A 12 39.09 -6.88 30.39
N VAL A 13 39.17 -5.55 30.35
CA VAL A 13 38.28 -4.67 31.13
C VAL A 13 36.98 -4.48 30.35
N ALA A 14 35.97 -5.27 30.67
CA ALA A 14 34.62 -5.14 30.13
C ALA A 14 33.87 -3.98 30.81
N ALA A 15 34.14 -2.75 30.38
CA ALA A 15 33.34 -1.58 30.76
C ALA A 15 31.99 -1.60 30.01
N PHE A 16 30.96 -2.20 30.61
CA PHE A 16 29.59 -2.14 30.13
C PHE A 16 29.01 -0.73 30.34
N ALA A 17 29.28 0.17 29.40
CA ALA A 17 28.57 1.44 29.28
C ALA A 17 27.15 1.17 28.75
N VAL A 18 26.14 1.33 29.60
CA VAL A 18 24.73 1.29 29.19
C VAL A 18 24.43 2.57 28.39
N ALA A 19 24.58 2.50 27.08
CA ALA A 19 24.13 3.56 26.19
C ALA A 19 22.60 3.59 26.16
N GLN A 20 22.01 4.73 26.49
CA GLN A 20 20.57 4.95 26.38
C GLN A 20 20.12 4.77 24.93
N HIS A 21 19.22 3.83 24.70
CA HIS A 21 18.64 3.57 23.38
C HIS A 21 17.53 4.59 23.07
N GLU A 22 17.89 5.88 22.99
CA GLU A 22 16.99 6.89 22.42
C GLU A 22 16.66 6.52 20.97
N GLY A 23 15.40 6.75 20.58
CA GLY A 23 14.81 6.11 19.41
C GLY A 23 15.50 6.48 18.10
N ASP A 24 16.17 5.50 17.49
CA ASP A 24 16.60 5.53 16.09
C ASP A 24 15.35 5.62 15.20
N LYS A 25 14.97 6.86 14.87
CA LYS A 25 13.85 7.15 13.96
C LYS A 25 14.22 6.52 12.61
N PRO A 26 13.42 5.60 12.05
CA PRO A 26 13.77 4.96 10.80
C PRO A 26 13.97 6.02 9.73
N SER A 27 15.23 6.20 9.32
CA SER A 27 15.61 7.15 8.29
C SER A 27 15.10 6.65 6.95
N PHE A 28 13.84 6.96 6.66
CA PHE A 28 13.26 6.82 5.34
C PHE A 28 14.05 7.72 4.41
N LYS A 29 15.02 7.11 3.70
CA LYS A 29 15.64 7.71 2.52
C LYS A 29 14.52 8.00 1.52
N ARG A 30 13.99 9.22 1.57
CA ARG A 30 13.15 9.76 0.51
C ARG A 30 14.07 9.85 -0.70
N ASN A 31 13.92 8.92 -1.63
CA ASN A 31 14.49 9.12 -2.96
C ASN A 31 13.94 10.46 -3.46
N ASN A 32 14.80 11.32 -4.01
CA ASN A 32 14.38 12.60 -4.57
C ASN A 32 13.44 12.32 -5.76
N VAL A 33 12.14 12.27 -5.49
CA VAL A 33 11.12 12.28 -6.53
C VAL A 33 11.16 13.69 -7.10
N VAL A 34 11.63 13.79 -8.35
CA VAL A 34 11.54 15.03 -9.12
C VAL A 34 10.07 15.47 -9.08
N GLY A 35 9.82 16.69 -8.61
CA GLY A 35 8.46 17.21 -8.44
C GLY A 35 7.78 17.37 -9.80
N VAL A 36 7.07 16.34 -10.24
CA VAL A 36 6.18 16.43 -11.40
C VAL A 36 4.95 17.22 -10.98
N ASP A 37 4.50 18.16 -11.81
CA ASP A 37 3.25 18.89 -11.57
C ASP A 37 2.09 17.88 -11.47
N GLY A 38 1.42 17.86 -10.31
CA GLY A 38 0.38 16.90 -9.94
C GLY A 38 -0.85 16.91 -10.86
N LYS A 39 -0.98 17.97 -11.66
CA LYS A 39 -2.00 18.16 -12.71
C LYS A 39 -1.71 17.37 -14.00
N SER A 40 -0.48 16.92 -14.22
CA SER A 40 -0.12 16.11 -15.37
C SER A 40 -0.86 14.75 -15.36
N THR A 41 -1.10 14.18 -16.54
CA THR A 41 -1.85 12.91 -16.67
C THR A 41 -0.93 11.73 -16.43
N VAL A 42 -1.37 10.76 -15.62
CA VAL A 42 -0.57 9.56 -15.29
C VAL A 42 -0.33 8.72 -16.54
N THR A 43 0.91 8.31 -16.79
CA THR A 43 1.24 7.36 -17.86
C THR A 43 1.02 5.91 -17.41
N GLN A 44 0.80 5.00 -18.36
CA GLN A 44 0.69 3.57 -18.07
C GLN A 44 1.99 3.00 -17.47
N ALA A 45 3.16 3.53 -17.86
CA ALA A 45 4.45 3.18 -17.28
C ALA A 45 4.55 3.55 -15.78
N ASP A 46 4.10 4.75 -15.41
CA ASP A 46 4.08 5.21 -14.00
C ASP A 46 3.11 4.37 -13.18
N ALA A 47 1.88 4.17 -13.69
CA ALA A 47 0.88 3.32 -13.06
C ALA A 47 1.40 1.88 -12.88
N PHE A 48 2.08 1.31 -13.88
CA PHE A 48 2.71 -0.01 -13.77
C PHE A 48 3.78 -0.05 -12.67
N ALA A 49 4.65 0.95 -12.60
CA ALA A 49 5.70 1.03 -11.58
C ALA A 49 5.10 1.12 -10.17
N VAL A 50 4.11 1.99 -9.98
CA VAL A 50 3.41 2.18 -8.70
C VAL A 50 2.65 0.93 -8.29
N PHE A 51 1.88 0.29 -9.17
CA PHE A 51 1.20 -0.97 -8.86
C PHE A 51 2.19 -2.12 -8.59
N THR A 52 3.35 -2.14 -9.26
CA THR A 52 4.42 -3.10 -8.95
C THR A 52 4.96 -2.89 -7.54
N GLN A 53 5.16 -1.63 -7.14
CA GLN A 53 5.66 -1.29 -5.81
C GLN A 53 4.61 -1.58 -4.71
N ALA A 54 3.34 -1.27 -4.95
CA ALA A 54 2.23 -1.63 -4.05
C ALA A 54 2.13 -3.15 -3.87
N ARG A 55 2.19 -3.93 -4.96
CA ARG A 55 2.22 -5.40 -4.90
C ARG A 55 3.41 -5.92 -4.09
N LYS A 56 4.61 -5.38 -4.30
CA LYS A 56 5.81 -5.71 -3.50
C LYS A 56 5.62 -5.41 -2.02
N ALA A 57 5.03 -4.26 -1.67
CA ALA A 57 4.78 -3.88 -0.28
C ALA A 57 3.80 -4.85 0.41
N ILE A 58 2.71 -5.24 -0.26
CA ILE A 58 1.73 -6.21 0.26
C ILE A 58 2.37 -7.60 0.52
N VAL A 59 3.26 -8.04 -0.38
CA VAL A 59 4.02 -9.30 -0.22
C VAL A 59 5.06 -9.19 0.90
N ALA A 60 5.80 -8.08 0.98
CA ALA A 60 6.79 -7.83 2.03
C ALA A 60 6.16 -7.76 3.44
N ALA A 61 4.98 -7.15 3.55
CA ALA A 61 4.17 -7.11 4.77
C ALA A 61 3.54 -8.49 5.12
N ARG A 62 3.79 -9.53 4.32
CA ARG A 62 3.24 -10.90 4.47
C ARG A 62 1.70 -10.95 4.51
N ILE A 63 1.03 -9.95 3.94
CA ILE A 63 -0.43 -9.87 3.91
C ILE A 63 -0.99 -10.89 2.91
N ALA A 64 -0.51 -10.88 1.67
CA ALA A 64 -0.99 -11.76 0.60
C ALA A 64 0.14 -12.20 -0.33
N LYS A 65 0.01 -13.41 -0.92
CA LYS A 65 0.94 -13.94 -1.93
C LYS A 65 0.52 -13.48 -3.33
N LEU A 66 0.79 -12.21 -3.66
CA LEU A 66 0.52 -11.66 -4.99
C LEU A 66 1.56 -12.16 -6.00
N THR A 67 1.19 -13.15 -6.81
CA THR A 67 2.10 -13.79 -7.78
C THR A 67 2.05 -13.17 -9.18
N THR A 68 0.98 -12.42 -9.51
CA THR A 68 0.81 -11.85 -10.85
C THR A 68 1.44 -10.46 -11.00
N LYS A 69 1.88 -10.17 -12.23
CA LYS A 69 2.29 -8.83 -12.66
C LYS A 69 1.05 -7.96 -12.94
N PRO A 70 1.15 -6.62 -12.84
CA PRO A 70 0.12 -5.74 -13.37
C PRO A 70 -0.14 -6.01 -14.86
N THR A 71 -1.39 -5.90 -15.28
CA THR A 71 -1.86 -6.10 -16.67
C THR A 71 -1.72 -4.82 -17.50
N ILE A 72 -1.56 -3.66 -16.84
CA ILE A 72 -1.28 -2.37 -17.48
C ILE A 72 0.01 -2.48 -18.30
N ALA A 73 0.00 -1.98 -19.54
CA ALA A 73 1.17 -2.00 -20.40
C ALA A 73 2.24 -1.00 -19.92
N LYS A 74 3.52 -1.29 -20.17
CA LYS A 74 4.60 -0.31 -19.97
C LYS A 74 4.66 0.62 -21.18
N SER A 75 3.81 1.64 -21.21
CA SER A 75 3.81 2.64 -22.29
C SER A 75 3.72 4.07 -21.75
N GLY A 76 4.19 5.04 -22.55
CA GLY A 76 4.03 6.47 -22.25
C GLY A 76 2.61 7.00 -22.51
N GLN A 77 1.66 6.15 -22.91
CA GLN A 77 0.28 6.57 -23.12
C GLN A 77 -0.42 6.86 -21.78
N PRO A 78 -1.44 7.73 -21.75
CA PRO A 78 -2.29 7.92 -20.58
C PRO A 78 -2.87 6.60 -20.07
N VAL A 79 -2.90 6.41 -18.76
CA VAL A 79 -3.61 5.29 -18.14
C VAL A 79 -5.11 5.58 -18.10
N SER A 80 -5.93 4.59 -18.48
CA SER A 80 -7.38 4.73 -18.38
C SER A 80 -7.86 4.40 -16.96
N ARG A 81 -8.92 5.09 -16.51
CA ARG A 81 -9.61 4.80 -15.26
C ARG A 81 -10.05 3.34 -15.16
N ASP A 82 -10.55 2.79 -16.26
CA ASP A 82 -11.00 1.41 -16.35
C ASP A 82 -9.85 0.42 -16.09
N GLN A 83 -8.64 0.67 -16.61
CA GLN A 83 -7.44 -0.13 -16.32
C GLN A 83 -7.06 -0.09 -14.83
N ILE A 84 -7.13 1.09 -14.19
CA ILE A 84 -6.83 1.26 -12.77
C ILE A 84 -7.82 0.49 -11.89
N ILE A 85 -9.12 0.60 -12.18
CA ILE A 85 -10.20 -0.11 -11.47
C ILE A 85 -10.02 -1.62 -11.59
N LEU A 86 -9.68 -2.12 -12.78
CA LEU A 86 -9.45 -3.54 -13.02
C LEU A 86 -8.21 -4.06 -12.26
N GLU A 87 -7.13 -3.28 -12.13
CA GLU A 87 -5.97 -3.67 -11.30
C GLU A 87 -6.25 -3.67 -9.80
N MET A 88 -6.97 -2.67 -9.28
CA MET A 88 -7.42 -2.66 -7.88
C MET A 88 -8.27 -3.90 -7.57
N MET A 89 -9.19 -4.24 -8.47
CA MET A 89 -10.02 -5.45 -8.37
C MET A 89 -9.19 -6.74 -8.51
N LYS A 90 -8.13 -6.75 -9.33
CA LYS A 90 -7.20 -7.88 -9.47
C LYS A 90 -6.43 -8.15 -8.18
N ILE A 91 -5.86 -7.11 -7.56
CA ILE A 91 -5.20 -7.21 -6.24
C ILE A 91 -6.17 -7.80 -5.21
N LEU A 92 -7.38 -7.22 -5.07
CA LEU A 92 -8.39 -7.69 -4.12
C LEU A 92 -8.85 -9.14 -4.40
N ASN A 93 -8.88 -9.56 -5.66
CA ASN A 93 -9.24 -10.94 -6.04
C ASN A 93 -8.16 -11.95 -5.66
N GLU A 94 -6.88 -11.60 -5.83
CA GLU A 94 -5.71 -12.43 -5.46
C GLU A 94 -5.51 -12.51 -3.94
N SER A 95 -5.89 -11.45 -3.22
CA SER A 95 -5.75 -11.35 -1.77
C SER A 95 -6.98 -11.79 -0.97
N LYS A 96 -8.00 -12.42 -1.58
CA LYS A 96 -9.27 -12.76 -0.89
C LYS A 96 -9.07 -13.53 0.42
N THR A 97 -8.09 -14.43 0.46
CA THR A 97 -7.76 -15.25 1.63
C THR A 97 -7.07 -14.46 2.76
N ALA A 98 -6.58 -13.26 2.48
CA ALA A 98 -5.99 -12.35 3.45
C ALA A 98 -7.03 -11.40 4.10
N VAL A 99 -8.24 -11.33 3.56
CA VAL A 99 -9.34 -10.52 4.12
C VAL A 99 -9.83 -11.17 5.40
N LYS A 100 -9.71 -10.46 6.51
CA LYS A 100 -10.14 -10.89 7.85
C LYS A 100 -11.47 -10.26 8.26
N PHE A 101 -11.75 -9.06 7.74
CA PHE A 101 -12.97 -8.32 8.02
C PHE A 101 -13.67 -7.92 6.72
N VAL A 102 -14.99 -8.10 6.66
CA VAL A 102 -15.82 -7.64 5.53
C VAL A 102 -16.62 -6.42 6.00
N PRO A 103 -16.35 -5.21 5.50
CA PRO A 103 -17.09 -4.01 5.88
C PRO A 103 -18.59 -4.13 5.57
N LYS A 104 -19.42 -3.40 6.33
CA LYS A 104 -20.84 -3.27 6.03
C LYS A 104 -21.00 -2.71 4.59
N PRO A 105 -21.81 -3.36 3.73
CA PRO A 105 -21.97 -2.90 2.35
C PRO A 105 -22.43 -1.45 2.25
N VAL A 106 -21.68 -0.62 1.54
CA VAL A 106 -22.06 0.76 1.25
C VAL A 106 -23.25 0.76 0.29
N LYS A 107 -24.29 1.56 0.58
CA LYS A 107 -25.38 1.83 -0.37
C LYS A 107 -24.89 2.86 -1.38
N PHE A 108 -25.02 2.57 -2.67
CA PHE A 108 -24.69 3.48 -3.77
C PHE A 108 -25.61 3.20 -4.96
N ASP A 109 -25.77 4.19 -5.83
CA ASP A 109 -26.45 4.04 -7.11
C ASP A 109 -25.42 3.79 -8.23
N PRO A 110 -25.44 2.62 -8.90
CA PRO A 110 -24.53 2.33 -10.01
C PRO A 110 -24.78 3.18 -11.27
N ALA A 111 -25.93 3.85 -11.41
CA ALA A 111 -26.21 4.72 -12.55
C ALA A 111 -25.31 5.97 -12.58
N VAL A 112 -24.77 6.39 -11.42
CA VAL A 112 -23.89 7.56 -11.29
C VAL A 112 -22.47 7.29 -11.83
N PHE A 113 -22.12 6.03 -12.14
CA PHE A 113 -20.78 5.65 -12.56
C PHE A 113 -20.45 6.05 -14.01
N LYS A 114 -19.49 6.97 -14.15
CA LYS A 114 -18.98 7.48 -15.43
C LYS A 114 -17.78 6.69 -15.98
N THR A 115 -17.80 5.36 -15.86
CA THR A 115 -16.80 4.46 -16.46
C THR A 115 -17.27 3.94 -17.82
N GLY A 116 -16.32 3.64 -18.72
CA GLY A 116 -16.64 3.35 -20.13
C GLY A 116 -17.09 1.92 -20.37
N SER A 117 -16.40 0.94 -19.79
CA SER A 117 -16.65 -0.48 -20.03
C SER A 117 -17.55 -1.14 -18.98
N ALA A 118 -18.36 -2.10 -19.41
CA ALA A 118 -19.23 -2.89 -18.53
C ALA A 118 -18.42 -3.68 -17.47
N GLY A 119 -17.24 -4.19 -17.83
CA GLY A 119 -16.33 -4.86 -16.91
C GLY A 119 -15.80 -3.93 -15.81
N ALA A 120 -15.42 -2.70 -16.14
CA ALA A 120 -15.02 -1.71 -15.15
C ALA A 120 -16.19 -1.27 -14.26
N LYS A 121 -17.41 -1.12 -14.80
CA LYS A 121 -18.62 -0.85 -13.98
C LYS A 121 -18.86 -1.93 -12.93
N ALA A 122 -18.79 -3.21 -13.30
CA ALA A 122 -18.97 -4.33 -12.37
C ALA A 122 -17.86 -4.41 -11.31
N ALA A 123 -16.60 -4.19 -11.72
CA ALA A 123 -15.46 -4.14 -10.80
C ALA A 123 -15.57 -2.97 -9.81
N LEU A 124 -15.90 -1.76 -10.30
CA LEU A 124 -16.12 -0.56 -9.49
C LEU A 124 -17.26 -0.76 -8.49
N ALA A 125 -18.42 -1.26 -8.94
CA ALA A 125 -19.56 -1.56 -8.07
C ALA A 125 -19.16 -2.49 -6.91
N LYS A 126 -18.33 -3.49 -7.18
CA LYS A 126 -17.83 -4.41 -6.15
C LYS A 126 -16.85 -3.72 -5.20
N LEU A 127 -15.91 -2.91 -5.70
CA LEU A 127 -14.96 -2.14 -4.89
C LEU A 127 -15.67 -1.11 -3.99
N VAL A 128 -16.68 -0.40 -4.51
CA VAL A 128 -17.51 0.55 -3.74
C VAL A 128 -18.34 -0.19 -2.69
N LYS A 129 -18.97 -1.33 -3.04
CA LYS A 129 -19.71 -2.17 -2.07
C LYS A 129 -18.82 -2.62 -0.91
N TRP A 130 -17.54 -2.92 -1.18
CA TRP A 130 -16.54 -3.29 -0.19
C TRP A 130 -15.93 -2.10 0.57
N GLY A 131 -16.31 -0.85 0.24
CA GLY A 131 -15.76 0.35 0.85
C GLY A 131 -14.27 0.59 0.52
N MET A 132 -13.80 0.04 -0.60
CA MET A 132 -12.41 0.17 -1.12
C MET A 132 -12.23 1.37 -2.04
N VAL A 133 -13.32 1.88 -2.62
CA VAL A 133 -13.37 3.08 -3.45
C VAL A 133 -14.55 3.93 -2.97
N ALA A 134 -14.35 5.25 -2.86
CA ALA A 134 -15.41 6.17 -2.46
C ALA A 134 -16.56 6.17 -3.51
N PRO A 135 -17.84 6.09 -3.10
CA PRO A 135 -18.97 6.08 -4.02
C PRO A 135 -19.08 7.36 -4.87
N VAL A 136 -18.60 8.49 -4.32
CA VAL A 136 -18.51 9.79 -5.00
C VAL A 136 -17.05 10.24 -5.09
N GLY A 137 -16.15 9.33 -5.49
CA GLY A 137 -14.74 9.64 -5.75
C GLY A 137 -14.43 9.87 -7.24
N VAL A 138 -13.22 10.35 -7.55
CA VAL A 138 -12.79 10.63 -8.94
C VAL A 138 -12.82 9.38 -9.83
N LEU A 139 -12.57 8.19 -9.26
CA LEU A 139 -12.73 6.90 -9.94
C LEU A 139 -14.18 6.53 -10.25
N ALA A 140 -15.16 7.05 -9.51
CA ALA A 140 -16.56 6.68 -9.66
C ALA A 140 -17.33 7.68 -10.52
N THR A 141 -17.20 8.97 -10.23
CA THR A 141 -18.05 10.03 -10.77
C THR A 141 -17.30 11.08 -11.60
N GLY A 142 -15.96 11.03 -11.62
CA GLY A 142 -15.13 12.01 -12.30
C GLY A 142 -15.38 12.09 -13.82
N PRO A 143 -15.34 13.28 -14.44
CA PRO A 143 -15.66 13.43 -15.87
C PRO A 143 -14.55 12.96 -16.84
N LYS A 144 -13.26 13.03 -16.45
CA LYS A 144 -12.07 12.99 -17.34
C LYS A 144 -11.76 11.70 -18.14
N ALA A 145 -12.27 10.53 -17.72
CA ALA A 145 -11.85 9.18 -18.19
C ALA A 145 -10.37 8.76 -17.96
N THR A 146 -9.40 9.66 -18.06
CA THR A 146 -8.04 9.55 -17.48
C THR A 146 -8.00 10.22 -16.10
N LEU A 147 -6.86 10.16 -15.40
CA LEU A 147 -6.64 10.76 -14.07
C LEU A 147 -5.33 11.57 -14.06
N SER A 148 -5.29 12.66 -13.30
CA SER A 148 -4.03 13.34 -12.97
C SER A 148 -3.22 12.55 -11.92
N ILE A 149 -1.96 12.93 -11.72
CA ILE A 149 -1.09 12.32 -10.71
C ILE A 149 -1.72 12.42 -9.31
N ASP A 150 -2.24 13.59 -8.93
CA ASP A 150 -2.89 13.80 -7.63
C ASP A 150 -4.12 12.90 -7.47
N GLU A 151 -5.03 12.91 -8.46
CA GLU A 151 -6.25 12.11 -8.46
C GLU A 151 -5.99 10.59 -8.39
N PHE A 152 -4.90 10.13 -9.01
CA PHE A 152 -4.45 8.75 -8.97
C PHE A 152 -3.80 8.40 -7.62
N GLY A 153 -2.98 9.31 -7.08
CA GLY A 153 -2.34 9.16 -5.77
C GLY A 153 -3.37 9.04 -4.65
N ASP A 154 -4.36 9.93 -4.61
CA ASP A 154 -5.46 9.91 -3.63
C ASP A 154 -6.30 8.63 -3.77
N ALA A 155 -6.66 8.26 -5.01
CA ALA A 155 -7.46 7.07 -5.26
C ALA A 155 -6.74 5.77 -4.84
N LEU A 156 -5.44 5.67 -5.09
CA LEU A 156 -4.62 4.53 -4.67
C LEU A 156 -4.35 4.53 -3.17
N GLY A 157 -4.08 5.70 -2.57
CA GLY A 157 -3.89 5.85 -1.13
C GLY A 157 -5.14 5.44 -0.35
N PHE A 158 -6.32 5.89 -0.80
CA PHE A 158 -7.61 5.46 -0.26
C PHE A 158 -7.80 3.94 -0.39
N PHE A 159 -7.56 3.37 -1.58
CA PHE A 159 -7.64 1.92 -1.78
C PHE A 159 -6.71 1.15 -0.82
N LEU A 160 -5.44 1.56 -0.68
CA LEU A 160 -4.47 0.87 0.18
C LEU A 160 -4.78 1.03 1.67
N SER A 161 -5.29 2.19 2.10
CA SER A 161 -5.80 2.39 3.48
C SER A 161 -6.93 1.41 3.79
N ARG A 162 -7.98 1.39 2.95
CA ARG A 162 -9.14 0.52 3.15
C ARG A 162 -8.80 -0.96 3.00
N TYR A 163 -7.83 -1.28 2.16
CA TYR A 163 -7.25 -2.62 2.03
C TYR A 163 -6.49 -3.05 3.29
N SER A 164 -5.74 -2.14 3.92
CA SER A 164 -5.10 -2.38 5.22
C SER A 164 -6.14 -2.67 6.30
N ASP A 165 -7.21 -1.87 6.37
CA ASP A 165 -8.27 -2.03 7.37
C ASP A 165 -8.95 -3.42 7.34
N VAL A 166 -9.10 -4.03 6.17
CA VAL A 166 -9.75 -5.36 6.02
C VAL A 166 -8.80 -6.54 6.15
N THR A 167 -7.49 -6.32 6.06
CA THR A 167 -6.47 -7.38 6.12
C THR A 167 -5.70 -7.40 7.45
N HIS A 168 -5.64 -6.26 8.13
CA HIS A 168 -5.12 -6.15 9.49
C HIS A 168 -5.99 -6.94 10.48
N MET A 169 -5.36 -7.59 11.46
CA MET A 169 -6.08 -8.19 12.58
C MET A 169 -5.97 -7.23 13.76
N PRO A 170 -7.08 -6.71 14.31
CA PRO A 170 -7.00 -5.74 15.39
C PRO A 170 -6.29 -6.37 16.60
N SER A 171 -5.45 -5.58 17.24
CA SER A 171 -4.54 -6.02 18.30
C SER A 171 -4.76 -5.14 19.52
N THR A 172 -4.87 -5.75 20.70
CA THR A 172 -4.96 -5.05 21.99
C THR A 172 -3.81 -4.05 22.22
N LYS A 173 -2.66 -4.20 21.53
CA LYS A 173 -1.55 -3.24 21.58
C LYS A 173 -1.75 -1.99 20.70
N TRP A 174 -2.47 -2.10 19.58
CA TRP A 174 -2.47 -1.08 18.50
C TRP A 174 -3.86 -0.64 18.05
N SER A 175 -4.93 -1.22 18.60
CA SER A 175 -6.32 -0.91 18.26
C SER A 175 -6.98 -0.28 19.49
N PRO A 176 -7.18 1.06 19.54
CA PRO A 176 -7.65 1.75 20.75
C PRO A 176 -8.99 1.23 21.28
N PHE A 177 -9.88 0.77 20.41
CA PHE A 177 -11.16 0.15 20.79
C PHE A 177 -11.04 -1.26 21.42
N LEU A 178 -9.82 -1.82 21.52
CA LEU A 178 -9.49 -3.05 22.25
C LEU A 178 -8.51 -2.80 23.41
N GLN A 179 -8.07 -1.56 23.63
CA GLN A 179 -7.29 -1.22 24.80
C GLN A 179 -8.23 -1.08 26.01
N PRO A 180 -7.80 -1.48 27.22
CA PRO A 180 -8.54 -1.13 28.43
C PRO A 180 -8.66 0.40 28.51
N ILE A 181 -9.82 0.87 28.96
CA ILE A 181 -10.00 2.26 29.37
C ILE A 181 -9.51 2.29 30.83
N ASP A 182 -8.39 2.98 31.06
CA ASP A 182 -7.87 3.28 32.40
C ASP A 182 -8.74 4.33 33.11
#